data_AF-A0A8C7R6F4-F1
#
_entry.id   AF-A0A8C7R6F4-F1
#
_cell.length_a   1.000
_cell.length_b   1.000
_cell.length_c   1.000
_cell.angle_alpha   90.00
_cell.angle_beta   90.00
_cell.angle_gamma   90.00
#
_symmetry.space_group_name_H-M   'P 1'
#
loop_
_entity.id
_entity.type
_entity.pdbx_description
1 polymer ?
#
loop_
_entity_poly.entity_id
_entity_poly.type
_entity_poly.pdbx_seq_one_letter_code
_entity_poly.pdbx_strand_id
1 'polypeptide(L)'
;FRLRSTLQHLSFPLKLIVGILQAENLPAMDMGGTSDPYVKVYMLPDKKKKFETKVQRKNLCPVFNETFIFKIPYQELGGQTLVLQVFDFDRFGKHDVIGQISIPMNSVDLAQPLHEWRDLVGGEKEELGDICISLRYVPTAGKLTINIMEAKHLKAMDYPFVKVVLQHQGKRLKKKKTTVKQNTLNPYFNESFSFEIPFGQIQALLITVYDYDKLGSNDAIGKVWIGFGASGVGLRHWSDMLANPRRPVAQWHALCPEEEVDEALKKPIR
;
A
#
# COMPACT_ATOMS: atom_id res chain seq x y z
N PHE A 1 12.12 8.95 -11.47
CA PHE A 1 12.64 9.68 -10.29
C PHE A 1 13.93 9.02 -9.86
N ARG A 2 14.93 9.79 -9.45
CA ARG A 2 16.29 9.28 -9.23
C ARG A 2 16.91 9.84 -7.94
N LEU A 3 17.77 9.05 -7.30
CA LEU A 3 18.54 9.42 -6.12
C LEU A 3 20.04 9.37 -6.46
N ARG A 4 20.78 10.40 -6.03
CA ARG A 4 22.23 10.46 -6.12
C ARG A 4 22.85 10.10 -4.78
N SER A 5 23.74 9.13 -4.77
CA SER A 5 24.48 8.71 -3.59
C SER A 5 25.97 8.58 -3.87
N THR A 6 26.75 8.54 -2.78
CA THR A 6 28.19 8.26 -2.80
C THR A 6 28.47 6.98 -2.02
N LEU A 7 29.31 6.08 -2.53
CA LEU A 7 29.80 4.92 -1.79
C LEU A 7 31.32 4.88 -1.76
N GLN A 8 31.92 4.69 -0.58
CA GLN A 8 33.36 4.50 -0.45
C GLN A 8 33.67 3.52 0.69
N HIS A 9 34.59 2.58 0.47
CA HIS A 9 35.11 1.74 1.54
C HIS A 9 36.50 2.21 1.96
N LEU A 10 36.71 2.47 3.26
CA LEU A 10 38.04 2.80 3.80
C LEU A 10 38.68 1.54 4.38
N SER A 11 39.88 1.22 3.92
CA SER A 11 40.64 0.03 4.36
C SER A 11 41.07 0.12 5.83
N PHE A 12 41.30 1.33 6.34
CA PHE A 12 41.48 1.59 7.76
C PHE A 12 40.86 2.94 8.15
N PRO A 13 39.91 2.97 9.10
CA PRO A 13 39.17 1.84 9.68
C PRO A 13 38.16 1.22 8.69
N LEU A 14 38.02 -0.12 8.71
CA LEU A 14 37.08 -0.95 7.91
C LEU A 14 35.63 -0.44 8.01
N LYS A 15 35.27 0.48 7.11
CA LYS A 15 34.00 1.18 7.15
C LYS A 15 33.50 1.41 5.73
N LEU A 16 32.23 1.09 5.51
CA LEU A 16 31.48 1.54 4.34
C LEU A 16 30.88 2.91 4.67
N ILE A 17 31.25 3.91 3.88
CA ILE A 17 30.72 5.26 3.93
C ILE A 17 29.65 5.38 2.84
N VAL A 18 28.45 5.75 3.24
CA VAL A 18 27.30 5.94 2.36
C VAL A 18 26.86 7.40 2.45
N GLY A 19 27.06 8.16 1.38
CA GLY A 19 26.57 9.52 1.22
C GLY A 19 25.23 9.55 0.52
N ILE A 20 24.24 10.23 1.09
CA ILE A 20 22.96 10.54 0.45
C ILE A 20 23.03 12.02 0.04
N LEU A 21 23.11 12.28 -1.27
CA LEU A 21 23.35 13.62 -1.77
C LEU A 21 22.03 14.35 -2.05
N GLN A 22 21.28 13.89 -3.05
CA GLN A 22 20.04 14.55 -3.49
C GLN A 22 19.13 13.59 -4.25
N ALA A 23 17.84 13.89 -4.33
CA ALA A 23 16.90 13.23 -5.21
C ALA A 23 16.26 14.22 -6.20
N GLU A 24 15.76 13.73 -7.33
CA GLU A 24 15.13 14.54 -8.37
C GLU A 24 13.83 13.93 -8.89
N ASN A 25 12.87 14.84 -9.14
CA ASN A 25 11.56 14.55 -9.73
C ASN A 25 10.75 13.53 -8.92
N LEU A 26 10.81 13.60 -7.59
CA LEU A 26 9.99 12.74 -6.73
C LEU A 26 8.50 12.99 -7.01
N PRO A 27 7.64 11.96 -6.94
CA PRO A 27 6.20 12.14 -7.04
C PRO A 27 5.68 12.97 -5.86
N ALA A 28 4.65 13.77 -6.12
CA ALA A 28 3.88 14.41 -5.05
C ALA A 28 2.94 13.38 -4.43
N MET A 29 3.20 13.05 -3.17
CA MET A 29 2.37 12.12 -2.40
C MET A 29 1.38 12.88 -1.49
N ASP A 30 1.69 14.13 -1.11
CA ASP A 30 0.77 15.00 -0.37
C ASP A 30 -0.30 15.63 -1.28
N MET A 31 -1.48 15.89 -0.71
CA MET A 31 -2.56 16.67 -1.34
C MET A 31 -2.15 18.10 -1.73
N GLY A 32 -1.06 18.62 -1.16
CA GLY A 32 -0.48 19.93 -1.50
C GLY A 32 0.29 19.95 -2.81
N GLY A 33 0.44 18.82 -3.51
CA GLY A 33 1.25 18.72 -4.73
C GLY A 33 2.76 18.67 -4.44
N THR A 34 3.14 18.30 -3.22
CA THR A 34 4.54 18.16 -2.79
C THR A 34 4.73 16.83 -2.04
N SER A 35 5.92 16.60 -1.51
CA SER A 35 6.23 15.57 -0.52
C SER A 35 7.22 16.13 0.49
N ASP A 36 7.26 15.55 1.67
CA ASP A 36 8.23 15.73 2.74
C ASP A 36 9.25 14.55 2.76
N PRO A 37 10.13 14.40 1.75
CA PRO A 37 10.95 13.21 1.62
C PRO A 37 12.05 13.06 2.67
N TYR A 38 12.31 11.81 3.05
CA TYR A 38 13.50 11.38 3.78
C TYR A 38 13.94 9.98 3.33
N VAL A 39 15.21 9.62 3.56
CA VAL A 39 15.79 8.35 3.09
C VAL A 39 16.16 7.47 4.28
N LYS A 40 15.63 6.23 4.30
CA LYS A 40 16.10 5.17 5.18
C LYS A 40 17.22 4.39 4.50
N VAL A 41 18.32 4.18 5.22
CA VAL A 41 19.53 3.52 4.76
C VAL A 41 19.80 2.31 5.65
N TYR A 42 19.84 1.11 5.09
CA TYR A 42 20.09 -0.12 5.83
C TYR A 42 20.74 -1.20 4.94
N MET A 43 21.25 -2.25 5.57
CA MET A 43 21.88 -3.38 4.88
C MET A 43 20.99 -4.62 4.97
N LEU A 44 21.00 -5.47 3.95
CA LEU A 44 20.43 -6.81 4.00
C LEU A 44 21.57 -7.85 4.09
N PRO A 45 21.37 -8.94 4.85
CA PRO A 45 20.14 -9.34 5.52
C PRO A 45 19.87 -8.64 6.88
N ASP A 46 20.85 -7.93 7.44
CA ASP A 46 20.72 -7.29 8.76
C ASP A 46 19.87 -6.01 8.76
N LYS A 47 18.56 -6.18 8.89
CA LYS A 47 17.60 -5.07 9.00
C LYS A 47 17.66 -4.33 10.35
N LYS A 48 18.51 -4.70 11.33
CA LYS A 48 18.50 -4.08 12.67
C LYS A 48 19.12 -2.68 12.68
N LYS A 49 20.20 -2.47 11.94
CA LYS A 49 20.85 -1.16 11.84
C LYS A 49 20.25 -0.36 10.67
N LYS A 50 19.51 0.69 11.02
CA LYS A 50 18.91 1.62 10.07
C LYS A 50 19.37 3.03 10.41
N PHE A 51 19.69 3.80 9.38
CA PHE A 51 19.90 5.24 9.47
C PHE A 51 18.81 5.96 8.69
N GLU A 52 18.50 7.19 9.08
CA GLU A 52 17.50 8.01 8.42
C GLU A 52 18.08 9.40 8.21
N THR A 53 17.84 9.99 7.05
CA THR A 53 18.16 11.40 6.81
C THR A 53 17.16 12.30 7.53
N LYS A 54 17.47 13.59 7.61
CA LYS A 54 16.48 14.61 7.95
C LYS A 54 15.38 14.67 6.89
N VAL A 55 14.18 14.99 7.36
CA VAL A 55 13.00 15.23 6.51
C VAL A 55 13.13 16.58 5.80
N GLN A 56 13.01 16.57 4.48
CA GLN A 56 13.04 17.78 3.65
C GLN A 56 11.61 18.17 3.30
N ARG A 57 11.05 19.20 3.94
CA ARG A 57 9.62 19.51 3.80
C ARG A 57 9.27 20.14 2.44
N LYS A 58 8.16 19.70 1.86
CA LYS A 58 7.52 20.21 0.64
C LYS A 58 8.49 20.35 -0.53
N ASN A 59 9.31 19.34 -0.75
CA ASN A 59 10.41 19.38 -1.71
C ASN A 59 10.49 18.11 -2.56
N LEU A 60 10.22 18.23 -3.86
CA LEU A 60 10.29 17.11 -4.82
C LEU A 60 11.71 16.90 -5.39
N CYS A 61 12.63 17.82 -5.10
CA CYS A 61 14.05 17.75 -5.48
C CYS A 61 14.94 18.00 -4.24
N PRO A 62 14.84 17.14 -3.20
CA PRO A 62 15.53 17.35 -1.94
C PRO A 62 17.05 17.23 -2.08
N VAL A 63 17.78 18.08 -1.36
CA VAL A 63 19.22 17.98 -1.16
C VAL A 63 19.45 17.60 0.30
N PHE A 64 19.99 16.41 0.54
CA PHE A 64 20.25 15.87 1.87
C PHE A 64 21.67 16.19 2.32
N ASN A 65 22.67 15.84 1.51
CA ASN A 65 24.10 15.93 1.85
C ASN A 65 24.45 15.31 3.22
N GLU A 66 23.90 14.13 3.49
CA GLU A 66 24.12 13.39 4.74
C GLU A 66 25.00 12.16 4.49
N THR A 67 25.82 11.80 5.47
CA THR A 67 26.75 10.66 5.35
C THR A 67 26.59 9.71 6.52
N PHE A 68 26.44 8.43 6.20
CA PHE A 68 26.27 7.34 7.15
C PHE A 68 27.45 6.38 7.09
N ILE A 69 27.78 5.78 8.23
CA ILE A 69 28.95 4.92 8.39
C ILE A 69 28.51 3.55 8.89
N PHE A 70 28.70 2.53 8.05
CA PHE A 70 28.53 1.14 8.44
C PHE A 70 29.88 0.53 8.82
N LYS A 71 29.99 0.04 10.04
CA LYS A 71 31.17 -0.72 10.52
C LYS A 71 31.02 -2.18 10.10
N ILE A 72 31.35 -2.48 8.84
CA ILE A 72 31.26 -3.82 8.27
C ILE A 72 32.64 -4.16 7.65
N PRO A 73 33.24 -5.31 8.01
CA PRO A 73 34.46 -5.78 7.37
C PRO A 73 34.27 -6.00 5.86
N TYR A 74 35.27 -5.64 5.05
CA TYR A 74 35.22 -5.81 3.59
C TYR A 74 34.88 -7.24 3.15
N GLN A 75 35.39 -8.24 3.88
CA GLN A 75 35.15 -9.66 3.59
C GLN A 75 33.67 -10.05 3.74
N GLU A 76 32.92 -9.37 4.60
CA GLU A 76 31.50 -9.61 4.84
C GLU A 76 30.60 -8.82 3.89
N LEU A 77 31.15 -7.83 3.16
CA LEU A 77 30.38 -6.95 2.29
C LEU A 77 29.80 -7.71 1.10
N GLY A 78 30.55 -8.64 0.50
CA GLY A 78 30.18 -9.29 -0.77
C GLY A 78 28.84 -10.05 -0.75
N GLY A 79 28.38 -10.49 0.42
CA GLY A 79 27.09 -11.16 0.60
C GLY A 79 25.93 -10.21 0.96
N GLN A 80 26.19 -8.91 1.07
CA GLN A 80 25.20 -7.94 1.55
C GLN A 80 24.66 -7.05 0.44
N THR A 81 23.47 -6.49 0.68
CA THR A 81 22.84 -5.52 -0.21
C THR A 81 22.57 -4.24 0.55
N LEU A 82 23.10 -3.12 0.07
CA LEU A 82 22.75 -1.79 0.58
C LEU A 82 21.39 -1.39 0.03
N VAL A 83 20.52 -0.92 0.90
CA VAL A 83 19.16 -0.52 0.56
C VAL A 83 18.95 0.94 0.94
N LEU A 84 18.53 1.74 -0.05
CA LEU A 84 18.18 3.14 0.08
C LEU A 84 16.68 3.27 -0.22
N GLN A 85 15.87 3.54 0.79
CA GLN A 85 14.42 3.62 0.64
C GLN A 85 13.96 5.04 0.94
N VAL A 86 13.35 5.69 -0.05
CA VAL A 86 12.82 7.04 0.05
C VAL A 86 11.36 6.95 0.50
N PHE A 87 11.05 7.68 1.56
CA PHE A 87 9.72 7.80 2.13
C PHE A 87 9.24 9.23 2.05
N ASP A 88 7.92 9.41 1.99
CA ASP A 88 7.24 10.65 2.32
C ASP A 88 6.91 10.69 3.80
N PHE A 89 7.18 11.82 4.47
CA PHE A 89 6.88 11.97 5.89
C PHE A 89 5.46 12.51 6.09
N ASP A 90 4.60 11.69 6.68
CA ASP A 90 3.26 12.10 7.09
C ASP A 90 3.21 12.47 8.57
N ARG A 91 2.78 13.69 8.87
CA ARG A 91 2.61 14.15 10.27
C ARG A 91 1.55 13.34 11.03
N PHE A 92 0.56 12.82 10.31
CA PHE A 92 -0.56 12.06 10.83
C PHE A 92 -0.78 10.84 9.93
N GLY A 93 -0.23 9.69 10.30
CA GLY A 93 -0.41 8.45 9.55
C GLY A 93 0.88 7.66 9.36
N LYS A 94 0.80 6.61 8.54
CA LYS A 94 1.93 5.81 8.09
C LYS A 94 2.63 6.56 6.95
N HIS A 95 3.96 6.63 7.00
CA HIS A 95 4.78 7.27 5.98
C HIS A 95 4.74 6.48 4.66
N ASP A 96 4.42 7.13 3.56
CA ASP A 96 4.35 6.49 2.24
C ASP A 96 5.74 6.16 1.68
N VAL A 97 5.90 4.97 1.08
CA VAL A 97 7.13 4.65 0.35
C VAL A 97 7.06 5.27 -1.04
N ILE A 98 7.98 6.18 -1.33
CA ILE A 98 8.13 6.77 -2.67
C ILE A 98 8.83 5.78 -3.62
N GLY A 99 9.91 5.16 -3.14
CA GLY A 99 10.70 4.24 -3.95
C GLY A 99 11.94 3.71 -3.22
N GLN A 100 12.60 2.74 -3.82
CA GLN A 100 13.77 2.09 -3.26
C GLN A 100 14.84 1.84 -4.32
N ILE A 101 16.09 1.85 -3.89
CA ILE A 101 17.25 1.33 -4.62
C ILE A 101 17.88 0.24 -3.76
N SER A 102 18.19 -0.90 -4.39
CA SER A 102 18.91 -2.01 -3.79
C SER A 102 20.21 -2.23 -4.56
N ILE A 103 21.34 -2.15 -3.86
CA ILE A 103 22.68 -2.22 -4.44
C ILE A 103 23.41 -3.44 -3.84
N PRO A 104 23.53 -4.55 -4.59
CA PRO A 104 24.35 -5.68 -4.18
C PRO A 104 25.79 -5.22 -4.06
N MET A 105 26.41 -5.38 -2.88
CA MET A 105 27.74 -4.83 -2.65
C MET A 105 28.85 -5.55 -3.43
N ASN A 106 28.58 -6.76 -3.94
CA ASN A 106 29.47 -7.46 -4.88
C ASN A 106 29.47 -6.86 -6.30
N SER A 107 28.51 -5.98 -6.62
CA SER A 107 28.40 -5.34 -7.93
C SER A 107 29.09 -3.97 -7.99
N VAL A 108 29.66 -3.52 -6.88
CA VAL A 108 30.22 -2.17 -6.73
C VAL A 108 31.73 -2.26 -6.57
N ASP A 109 32.46 -1.54 -7.42
CA ASP A 109 33.88 -1.28 -7.17
C ASP A 109 34.03 -0.15 -6.13
N LEU A 110 34.50 -0.51 -4.95
CA LEU A 110 34.67 0.41 -3.82
C LEU A 110 36.09 0.98 -3.72
N ALA A 111 36.95 0.72 -4.70
CA ALA A 111 38.32 1.26 -4.74
C ALA A 111 38.33 2.79 -4.86
N GLN A 112 37.27 3.39 -5.41
CA GLN A 112 37.09 4.84 -5.50
C GLN A 112 35.69 5.24 -5.03
N PRO A 113 35.49 6.50 -4.59
CA PRO A 113 34.16 7.03 -4.31
C PRO A 113 33.25 6.92 -5.54
N LEU A 114 32.24 6.05 -5.48
CA LEU A 114 31.24 5.92 -6.53
C LEU A 114 30.21 7.02 -6.36
N HIS A 115 30.10 7.96 -7.31
CA HIS A 115 29.07 9.00 -7.33
C HIS A 115 28.08 8.75 -8.46
N GLU A 116 26.93 8.14 -8.16
CA GLU A 116 26.01 7.67 -9.21
C GLU A 116 24.57 8.10 -8.96
N TRP A 117 23.86 8.36 -10.06
CA TRP A 117 22.41 8.49 -10.08
C TRP A 117 21.79 7.12 -10.31
N ARG A 118 20.83 6.74 -9.48
CA ARG A 118 20.02 5.53 -9.69
C ARG A 118 18.54 5.88 -9.66
N ASP A 119 17.79 5.33 -10.60
CA ASP A 119 16.34 5.46 -10.59
C ASP A 119 15.78 4.69 -9.40
N LEU A 120 14.83 5.29 -8.66
CA LEU A 120 14.14 4.52 -7.62
C LEU A 120 13.14 3.59 -8.31
N VAL A 121 13.10 2.36 -7.85
CA VAL A 121 12.04 1.42 -8.20
C VAL A 121 10.88 1.71 -7.24
N GLY A 122 9.65 1.78 -7.75
CA GLY A 122 8.47 2.09 -6.94
C GLY A 122 8.43 1.24 -5.67
N GLY A 123 8.12 1.87 -4.54
CA GLY A 123 8.08 1.19 -3.25
C GLY A 123 7.18 -0.03 -3.33
N GLU A 124 7.60 -1.16 -2.78
CA GLU A 124 6.72 -2.32 -2.61
C GLU A 124 5.46 -1.84 -1.89
N LYS A 125 4.38 -1.62 -2.66
CA LYS A 125 3.05 -1.52 -2.07
C LYS A 125 2.83 -2.86 -1.44
N GLU A 126 2.57 -2.84 -0.14
CA GLU A 126 2.30 -4.04 0.63
C GLU A 126 1.17 -4.79 -0.08
N GLU A 127 1.47 -5.95 -0.67
CA GLU A 127 0.48 -6.74 -1.42
C GLU A 127 -0.45 -7.40 -0.41
N LEU A 128 -1.61 -6.78 -0.17
CA LEU A 128 -2.61 -7.27 0.77
C LEU A 128 -3.49 -8.38 0.17
N GLY A 129 -3.39 -8.59 -1.14
CA GLY A 129 -4.17 -9.54 -1.94
C GLY A 129 -5.26 -8.89 -2.77
N ASP A 130 -6.00 -9.71 -3.52
CA ASP A 130 -7.12 -9.28 -4.36
C ASP A 130 -8.41 -9.98 -3.94
N ILE A 131 -9.55 -9.31 -4.15
CA ILE A 131 -10.89 -9.87 -3.93
C ILE A 131 -11.77 -9.71 -5.17
N CYS A 132 -12.46 -10.79 -5.55
CA CYS A 132 -13.43 -10.82 -6.64
C CYS A 132 -14.86 -10.65 -6.10
N ILE A 133 -15.54 -9.61 -6.58
CA ILE A 133 -16.86 -9.22 -6.12
C ILE A 133 -17.77 -9.10 -7.33
N SER A 134 -18.98 -9.67 -7.24
CA SER A 134 -20.04 -9.46 -8.23
C SER A 134 -21.15 -8.57 -7.69
N LEU A 135 -21.47 -7.50 -8.42
CA LEU A 135 -22.54 -6.57 -8.09
C LEU A 135 -23.68 -6.66 -9.10
N ARG A 136 -24.91 -6.66 -8.58
CA ARG A 136 -26.13 -6.63 -9.39
C ARG A 136 -27.15 -5.70 -8.76
N TYR A 137 -27.60 -4.70 -9.52
CA TYR A 137 -28.70 -3.83 -9.08
C TYR A 137 -29.96 -4.04 -9.93
N VAL A 138 -31.11 -4.15 -9.27
CA VAL A 138 -32.44 -4.24 -9.89
C VAL A 138 -33.23 -2.99 -9.46
N PRO A 139 -33.29 -1.94 -10.30
CA PRO A 139 -33.92 -0.66 -9.93
C PRO A 139 -35.40 -0.79 -9.57
N THR A 140 -36.16 -1.59 -10.31
CA THR A 140 -37.61 -1.77 -10.11
C THR A 140 -37.97 -2.35 -8.74
N ALA A 141 -37.09 -3.17 -8.17
CA ALA A 141 -37.26 -3.77 -6.86
C ALA A 141 -36.45 -3.05 -5.77
N GLY A 142 -35.67 -2.02 -6.13
CA GLY A 142 -34.70 -1.40 -5.22
C GLY A 142 -33.74 -2.42 -4.60
N LYS A 143 -33.33 -3.45 -5.34
CA LYS A 143 -32.57 -4.58 -4.79
C LYS A 143 -31.13 -4.59 -5.29
N LEU A 144 -30.19 -4.43 -4.37
CA LEU A 144 -28.76 -4.61 -4.59
C LEU A 144 -28.33 -5.98 -4.08
N THR A 145 -27.74 -6.79 -4.96
CA THR A 145 -27.14 -8.07 -4.60
C THR A 145 -25.63 -7.99 -4.78
N ILE A 146 -24.90 -8.36 -3.74
CA ILE A 146 -23.44 -8.45 -3.71
C ILE A 146 -23.07 -9.90 -3.50
N ASN A 147 -22.35 -10.50 -4.44
CA ASN A 147 -21.76 -11.82 -4.30
C ASN A 147 -20.26 -11.67 -4.01
N ILE A 148 -19.84 -12.12 -2.83
CA ILE A 148 -18.42 -12.25 -2.49
C ILE A 148 -17.96 -13.60 -3.04
N MET A 149 -17.20 -13.58 -4.13
CA MET A 149 -16.87 -14.79 -4.88
C MET A 149 -15.65 -15.47 -4.27
N GLU A 150 -14.50 -14.83 -4.34
CA GLU A 150 -13.21 -15.38 -3.86
C GLU A 150 -12.21 -14.26 -3.59
N ALA A 151 -11.15 -14.57 -2.85
CA ALA A 151 -9.98 -13.73 -2.74
C ALA A 151 -8.72 -14.55 -3.05
N LYS A 152 -7.62 -13.89 -3.42
CA LYS A 152 -6.34 -14.53 -3.73
C LYS A 152 -5.17 -13.71 -3.22
N HIS A 153 -4.05 -14.40 -2.98
CA HIS A 153 -2.80 -13.80 -2.52
C HIS A 153 -2.97 -12.92 -1.28
N LEU A 154 -3.87 -13.30 -0.36
CA LEU A 154 -4.05 -12.55 0.87
C LEU A 154 -2.74 -12.52 1.66
N LYS A 155 -2.42 -11.35 2.25
CA LYS A 155 -1.31 -11.22 3.18
C LYS A 155 -1.48 -12.24 4.31
N ALA A 156 -0.41 -13.00 4.59
CA ALA A 156 -0.40 -14.21 5.41
C ALA A 156 -1.24 -14.09 6.71
N MET A 157 -2.36 -14.81 6.76
CA MET A 157 -3.36 -14.85 7.84
C MET A 157 -4.22 -16.13 7.71
N ASP A 158 -4.62 -16.74 8.83
CA ASP A 158 -5.05 -18.15 8.87
C ASP A 158 -6.57 -18.34 8.66
N TYR A 159 -7.41 -17.37 9.00
CA TYR A 159 -8.87 -17.55 9.05
C TYR A 159 -9.64 -16.41 8.37
N PRO A 160 -9.51 -16.22 7.04
CA PRO A 160 -10.11 -15.08 6.38
C PRO A 160 -11.65 -15.10 6.37
N PHE A 161 -12.26 -13.94 6.60
CA PHE A 161 -13.67 -13.66 6.35
C PHE A 161 -13.88 -12.24 5.83
N VAL A 162 -15.00 -11.99 5.16
CA VAL A 162 -15.30 -10.69 4.54
C VAL A 162 -16.46 -10.02 5.25
N LYS A 163 -16.30 -8.74 5.59
CA LYS A 163 -17.33 -7.87 6.13
C LYS A 163 -17.78 -6.87 5.06
N VAL A 164 -19.05 -6.89 4.72
CA VAL A 164 -19.69 -5.96 3.77
C VAL A 164 -20.48 -4.91 4.55
N VAL A 165 -20.20 -3.64 4.31
CA VAL A 165 -20.88 -2.51 4.94
C VAL A 165 -21.43 -1.59 3.86
N LEU A 166 -22.73 -1.33 3.92
CA LEU A 166 -23.40 -0.33 3.09
C LEU A 166 -23.45 1.00 3.85
N GLN A 167 -23.05 2.08 3.18
CA GLN A 167 -22.95 3.42 3.76
C GLN A 167 -23.76 4.43 2.94
N HIS A 168 -24.41 5.36 3.65
CA HIS A 168 -25.16 6.50 3.08
C HIS A 168 -24.95 7.74 3.94
N GLN A 169 -24.59 8.86 3.31
CA GLN A 169 -24.27 10.14 3.95
C GLN A 169 -23.28 9.98 5.12
N GLY A 170 -22.22 9.20 4.92
CA GLY A 170 -21.23 8.92 5.96
C GLY A 170 -21.69 7.92 7.03
N LYS A 171 -22.98 7.59 7.13
CA LYS A 171 -23.53 6.67 8.14
C LYS A 171 -23.58 5.24 7.62
N ARG A 172 -23.13 4.28 8.45
CA ARG A 172 -23.20 2.84 8.17
C ARG A 172 -24.65 2.37 8.32
N LEU A 173 -25.28 1.93 7.23
CA LEU A 173 -26.69 1.51 7.20
C LEU A 173 -26.86 0.03 7.56
N LYS A 174 -26.20 -0.85 6.82
CA LYS A 174 -26.35 -2.31 6.95
C LYS A 174 -24.98 -2.97 6.91
N LYS A 175 -24.81 -4.04 7.69
CA LYS A 175 -23.58 -4.85 7.76
C LYS A 175 -23.92 -6.33 7.56
N LYS A 176 -23.11 -7.03 6.78
CA LYS A 176 -23.15 -8.49 6.59
C LYS A 176 -21.72 -9.05 6.66
N LYS A 177 -21.59 -10.33 6.98
CA LYS A 177 -20.31 -11.04 7.02
C LYS A 177 -20.45 -12.38 6.32
N THR A 178 -19.39 -12.85 5.69
CA THR A 178 -19.30 -14.21 5.16
C THR A 178 -19.01 -15.22 6.26
N THR A 179 -19.05 -16.51 5.89
CA THR A 179 -18.40 -17.55 6.67
C THR A 179 -16.88 -17.34 6.73
N VAL A 180 -16.27 -17.85 7.79
CA VAL A 180 -14.81 -17.89 7.97
C VAL A 180 -14.27 -19.09 7.20
N LYS A 181 -13.23 -18.89 6.39
CA LYS A 181 -12.51 -19.98 5.71
C LYS A 181 -11.25 -20.28 6.51
N GLN A 182 -10.90 -21.56 6.65
CA GLN A 182 -9.78 -22.00 7.48
C GLN A 182 -8.53 -22.24 6.63
N ASN A 183 -7.39 -21.81 7.16
CA ASN A 183 -6.03 -22.01 6.69
C ASN A 183 -5.85 -21.81 5.18
N THR A 184 -6.25 -20.66 4.66
CA THR A 184 -6.13 -20.36 3.23
C THR A 184 -5.87 -18.89 2.95
N LEU A 185 -4.95 -18.62 2.02
CA LEU A 185 -4.71 -17.28 1.46
C LEU A 185 -5.50 -17.05 0.15
N ASN A 186 -6.22 -18.05 -0.32
CA ASN A 186 -7.05 -18.01 -1.52
C ASN A 186 -8.47 -18.51 -1.21
N PRO A 187 -9.20 -17.84 -0.31
CA PRO A 187 -10.51 -18.31 0.13
C PRO A 187 -11.56 -18.19 -0.99
N TYR A 188 -12.32 -19.28 -1.19
CA TYR A 188 -13.52 -19.30 -2.01
C TYR A 188 -14.76 -19.18 -1.12
N PHE A 189 -15.54 -18.11 -1.29
CA PHE A 189 -16.73 -17.81 -0.50
C PHE A 189 -18.01 -18.17 -1.28
N ASN A 190 -18.21 -17.55 -2.44
CA ASN A 190 -19.43 -17.56 -3.24
C ASN A 190 -20.71 -17.31 -2.41
N GLU A 191 -20.64 -16.30 -1.54
CA GLU A 191 -21.73 -15.92 -0.63
C GLU A 191 -22.40 -14.63 -1.10
N SER A 192 -23.72 -14.70 -1.28
CA SER A 192 -24.53 -13.58 -1.77
C SER A 192 -25.31 -12.88 -0.67
N PHE A 193 -25.16 -11.56 -0.60
CA PHE A 193 -25.90 -10.66 0.29
C PHE A 193 -26.84 -9.78 -0.53
N SER A 194 -28.09 -9.65 -0.08
CA SER A 194 -29.05 -8.75 -0.71
C SER A 194 -29.47 -7.64 0.24
N PHE A 195 -29.54 -6.42 -0.29
CA PHE A 195 -30.03 -5.25 0.39
C PHE A 195 -31.15 -4.62 -0.42
N GLU A 196 -32.30 -4.43 0.24
CA GLU A 196 -33.35 -3.55 -0.25
C GLU A 196 -32.97 -2.12 0.09
N ILE A 197 -32.67 -1.34 -0.96
CA ILE A 197 -32.29 0.05 -0.92
C ILE A 197 -32.66 0.77 -2.24
N PRO A 198 -33.47 1.86 -2.17
CA PRO A 198 -33.77 2.68 -3.33
C PRO A 198 -32.51 3.30 -3.94
N PHE A 199 -32.52 3.52 -5.26
CA PHE A 199 -31.35 4.00 -6.01
C PHE A 199 -30.72 5.27 -5.41
N GLY A 200 -31.53 6.25 -5.01
CA GLY A 200 -31.06 7.51 -4.43
C GLY A 200 -30.39 7.39 -3.05
N GLN A 201 -30.49 6.23 -2.39
CA GLN A 201 -29.88 5.98 -1.08
C GLN A 201 -28.59 5.14 -1.16
N ILE A 202 -28.26 4.60 -2.33
CA ILE A 202 -27.07 3.77 -2.50
C ILE A 202 -25.87 4.65 -2.78
N GLN A 203 -24.96 4.78 -1.82
CA GLN A 203 -23.80 5.66 -1.97
C GLN A 203 -22.49 4.90 -1.99
N ALA A 204 -22.19 4.11 -0.96
CA ALA A 204 -20.90 3.42 -0.87
C ALA A 204 -21.02 2.01 -0.27
N LEU A 205 -20.25 1.09 -0.83
CA LEU A 205 -19.97 -0.23 -0.29
C LEU A 205 -18.52 -0.25 0.20
N LEU A 206 -18.35 -0.59 1.47
CA LEU A 206 -17.06 -0.88 2.07
C LEU A 206 -16.97 -2.38 2.29
N ILE A 207 -15.98 -3.00 1.68
CA ILE A 207 -15.73 -4.44 1.79
C ILE A 207 -14.37 -4.61 2.42
N THR A 208 -14.34 -5.17 3.62
CA THR A 208 -13.10 -5.40 4.37
C THR A 208 -12.88 -6.89 4.53
N VAL A 209 -11.70 -7.38 4.18
CA VAL A 209 -11.23 -8.74 4.47
C VAL A 209 -10.55 -8.70 5.82
N TYR A 210 -10.97 -9.58 6.72
CA TYR A 210 -10.44 -9.74 8.06
C TYR A 210 -9.80 -11.11 8.21
N ASP A 211 -8.80 -11.21 9.08
CA ASP A 211 -8.43 -12.46 9.71
C ASP A 211 -9.24 -12.67 10.99
N TYR A 212 -9.69 -13.89 11.23
CA TYR A 212 -10.41 -14.24 12.46
C TYR A 212 -9.44 -14.74 13.52
N ASP A 213 -9.25 -13.92 14.55
CA ASP A 213 -8.46 -14.27 15.72
C ASP A 213 -9.32 -14.92 16.81
N LYS A 214 -8.97 -16.15 17.20
CA LYS A 214 -9.66 -16.87 18.29
C LYS A 214 -9.48 -16.19 19.66
N LEU A 215 -8.37 -15.45 19.83
CA LEU A 215 -7.98 -14.81 21.08
C LEU A 215 -7.54 -13.37 20.79
N GLY A 216 -8.50 -12.47 20.55
CA GLY A 216 -8.19 -11.06 20.28
C GLY A 216 -9.27 -10.33 19.50
N SER A 217 -8.93 -9.14 19.00
CA SER A 217 -9.70 -8.43 17.99
C SER A 217 -9.27 -8.88 16.60
N ASN A 218 -10.24 -9.17 15.72
CA ASN A 218 -9.97 -9.54 14.33
C ASN A 218 -9.15 -8.45 13.61
N ASP A 219 -8.04 -8.84 13.00
CA ASP A 219 -7.19 -7.94 12.23
C ASP A 219 -7.70 -7.73 10.81
N ALA A 220 -7.71 -6.48 10.35
CA ALA A 220 -8.07 -6.15 8.98
C ALA A 220 -6.90 -6.44 8.04
N ILE A 221 -7.09 -7.38 7.11
CA ILE A 221 -6.10 -7.67 6.06
C ILE A 221 -6.07 -6.53 5.05
N GLY A 222 -7.26 -6.09 4.62
CA GLY A 222 -7.38 -4.99 3.67
C GLY A 222 -8.83 -4.66 3.34
N LYS A 223 -9.03 -3.55 2.65
CA LYS A 223 -10.33 -2.92 2.43
C LYS A 223 -10.43 -2.35 1.03
N VAL A 224 -11.64 -2.39 0.49
CA VAL A 224 -11.99 -1.74 -0.79
C VAL A 224 -13.24 -0.90 -0.62
N TRP A 225 -13.27 0.20 -1.35
CA TRP A 225 -14.41 1.12 -1.44
C TRP A 225 -14.95 1.11 -2.87
N ILE A 226 -16.22 0.75 -3.01
CA ILE A 226 -16.94 0.71 -4.28
C ILE A 226 -18.16 1.60 -4.15
N GLY A 227 -18.30 2.62 -5.00
CA GLY A 227 -19.44 3.53 -4.93
C GLY A 227 -19.12 4.95 -5.32
N PHE A 228 -20.03 5.85 -4.97
CA PHE A 228 -19.87 7.28 -5.12
C PHE A 228 -18.69 7.80 -4.28
N GLY A 229 -17.82 8.61 -4.88
CA GLY A 229 -16.59 9.12 -4.27
C GLY A 229 -15.38 8.19 -4.38
N ALA A 230 -15.58 6.91 -4.73
CA ALA A 230 -14.47 6.01 -5.01
C ALA A 230 -13.73 6.45 -6.27
N SER A 231 -12.50 5.99 -6.44
CA SER A 231 -11.67 6.22 -7.63
C SER A 231 -11.31 4.90 -8.32
N GLY A 232 -10.79 4.99 -9.55
CA GLY A 232 -10.28 3.83 -10.29
C GLY A 232 -11.30 2.69 -10.44
N VAL A 233 -10.88 1.48 -10.07
CA VAL A 233 -11.68 0.24 -10.26
C VAL A 233 -12.96 0.24 -9.44
N GLY A 234 -12.96 0.82 -8.23
CA GLY A 234 -14.16 0.93 -7.39
C GLY A 234 -15.27 1.75 -8.06
N LEU A 235 -14.90 2.90 -8.66
CA LEU A 235 -15.85 3.74 -9.40
C LEU A 235 -16.31 3.07 -10.70
N ARG A 236 -15.38 2.46 -11.43
CA ARG A 236 -15.68 1.75 -12.68
C ARG A 236 -16.66 0.61 -12.44
N HIS A 237 -16.39 -0.26 -11.46
CA HIS A 237 -17.27 -1.38 -11.14
C HIS A 237 -18.67 -0.91 -10.73
N TRP A 238 -18.75 0.18 -9.96
CA TRP A 238 -20.03 0.81 -9.62
C TRP A 238 -20.78 1.31 -10.85
N SER A 239 -20.08 2.00 -11.74
CA SER A 239 -20.65 2.55 -12.98
C SER A 239 -21.13 1.44 -13.91
N ASP A 240 -20.34 0.38 -14.07
CA ASP A 240 -20.68 -0.79 -14.89
C ASP A 240 -21.92 -1.51 -14.34
N MET A 241 -22.04 -1.66 -13.01
CA MET A 241 -23.24 -2.20 -12.37
C MET A 241 -24.49 -1.37 -12.69
N LEU A 242 -24.37 -0.04 -12.64
CA LEU A 242 -25.51 0.86 -12.91
C LEU A 242 -25.87 0.91 -14.40
N ALA A 243 -24.88 0.85 -15.28
CA ALA A 243 -25.07 0.80 -16.73
C ALA A 243 -25.69 -0.52 -17.21
N ASN A 244 -25.54 -1.61 -16.44
CA ASN A 244 -26.04 -2.95 -16.77
C ASN A 244 -27.12 -3.41 -15.77
N PRO A 245 -28.29 -2.76 -15.72
CA PRO A 245 -29.32 -3.10 -14.74
C PRO A 245 -29.78 -4.54 -14.92
N ARG A 246 -30.01 -5.23 -13.79
CA ARG A 246 -30.41 -6.65 -13.69
C ARG A 246 -29.36 -7.67 -14.13
N ARG A 247 -28.17 -7.26 -14.56
CA ARG A 247 -27.06 -8.17 -14.86
C ARG A 247 -26.00 -8.10 -13.75
N PRO A 248 -25.48 -9.24 -13.27
CA PRO A 248 -24.33 -9.24 -12.39
C PRO A 248 -23.09 -8.80 -13.17
N VAL A 249 -22.29 -7.92 -12.58
CA VAL A 249 -20.97 -7.52 -13.06
C VAL A 249 -19.97 -8.01 -12.04
N ALA A 250 -19.01 -8.84 -12.45
CA ALA A 250 -17.95 -9.35 -11.59
C ALA A 250 -16.65 -8.61 -11.87
N GLN A 251 -15.94 -8.20 -10.82
CA GLN A 251 -14.69 -7.45 -10.94
C GLN A 251 -13.74 -7.79 -9.81
N TRP A 252 -12.45 -7.90 -10.13
CA TRP A 252 -11.35 -7.99 -9.16
C TRP A 252 -10.98 -6.61 -8.62
N HIS A 253 -10.69 -6.54 -7.33
CA HIS A 253 -10.22 -5.35 -6.63
C HIS A 253 -8.97 -5.70 -5.82
N ALA A 254 -7.91 -4.91 -5.99
CA ALA A 254 -6.76 -4.97 -5.11
C ALA A 254 -7.13 -4.40 -3.73
N LEU A 255 -6.71 -5.09 -2.66
CA LEU A 255 -6.95 -4.65 -1.30
C LEU A 255 -6.01 -3.50 -0.92
N CYS A 256 -6.55 -2.47 -0.29
CA CYS A 256 -5.78 -1.37 0.29
C CYS A 256 -5.78 -1.46 1.83
N PRO A 257 -4.82 -0.83 2.53
CA PRO A 257 -4.87 -0.71 3.98
C PRO A 257 -6.20 -0.10 4.46
N GLU A 258 -6.79 -0.62 5.53
CA GLU A 258 -8.07 -0.12 6.06
C GLU A 258 -8.01 1.37 6.41
N GLU A 259 -6.89 1.82 6.97
CA GLU A 259 -6.65 3.21 7.36
C GLU A 259 -6.67 4.17 6.15
N GLU A 260 -6.04 3.80 5.03
CA GLU A 260 -6.02 4.62 3.82
C GLU A 260 -7.42 4.82 3.24
N VAL A 261 -8.22 3.75 3.22
CA VAL A 261 -9.62 3.81 2.77
C VAL A 261 -10.46 4.66 3.73
N ASP A 262 -10.26 4.52 5.04
CA ASP A 262 -11.00 5.29 6.03
C ASP A 262 -10.64 6.78 6.02
N GLU A 263 -9.37 7.14 5.77
CA GLU A 263 -8.95 8.52 5.53
C GLU A 263 -9.52 9.08 4.21
N ALA A 264 -9.58 8.27 3.15
CA ALA A 264 -10.21 8.66 1.90
C ALA A 264 -11.70 9.01 2.06
N LEU A 265 -12.42 8.27 2.92
CA LEU A 265 -13.84 8.50 3.21
C LEU A 265 -14.11 9.78 4.03
N LYS A 266 -13.13 10.27 4.79
CA LYS A 266 -13.26 11.51 5.58
C LYS A 266 -13.10 12.77 4.74
N LYS A 267 -12.46 12.66 3.58
CA LYS A 267 -12.20 13.80 2.69
C LYS A 267 -13.51 14.28 2.05
N PRO A 268 -13.76 15.60 1.96
CA PRO A 268 -14.94 16.12 1.30
C PRO A 268 -14.92 15.71 -0.17
N ILE A 269 -16.02 15.14 -0.65
CA ILE A 269 -16.22 14.80 -2.05
C ILE A 269 -16.33 16.12 -2.82
N ARG A 270 -15.32 16.46 -3.61
CA ARG A 270 -15.31 17.67 -4.46
C ARG A 270 -16.32 17.56 -5.58
#